data_AF-A0A2N7KGR3-F1
#
_entry.id   AF-A0A2N7KGR3-F1
#
_cell.length_a   1.000
_cell.length_b   1.000
_cell.length_c   1.000
_cell.angle_alpha   90.00
_cell.angle_beta   90.00
_cell.angle_gamma   90.00
#
_symmetry.space_group_name_H-M   'P 1'
#
loop_
_entity.id
_entity.type
_entity.pdbx_description
1 polymer ?
#
loop_
_entity_poly.entity_id
_entity_poly.type
_entity_poly.pdbx_seq_one_letter_code
_entity_poly.pdbx_strand_id
1 'polypeptide(L)'
;MELLAIEFLGKPLRLEGSMAGWQQLFWDNTLVSQLDATTDQDDARTHTFTLRSGEETLQCHVEALVQWQPFEMTYKASVNGQTITEGNRNTKDIEQQTPVVAPKPEKRFSLIGLVSLGMKALKSAKLIKVVLASASLAAYSWLFSIQFALALIACLMFHEYGHIRAMKYFGMKTKGIYLIPFLGGLALSDEKINTRWQDVVISIMGPLFGLILSLIFMVLYWATGEMFFAGLAVFNALLNLFNLLPILPLDGGHVLKSISFSMNSVLGIVLCVAAAVAGVVLSYQLNLTLFGFLLIMGSVEILFEWKGRHHSHLLPLDKYGQVVSFLWYVGLVSSLIGVIWYFASTGDQLLSLPLQILGT
;
A
#
# COMPACT_ATOMS: atom_id res chain seq x y z
N MET A 1 8.49 12.03 -8.57
CA MET A 1 8.72 10.58 -8.57
C MET A 1 10.09 10.33 -9.14
N GLU A 2 10.88 9.42 -8.57
CA GLU A 2 12.18 9.04 -9.12
C GLU A 2 11.97 8.13 -10.34
N LEU A 3 12.31 8.61 -11.53
CA LEU A 3 12.15 7.92 -12.82
C LEU A 3 13.40 7.13 -13.22
N LEU A 4 14.56 7.66 -12.86
CA LEU A 4 15.86 7.11 -13.21
C LEU A 4 16.83 7.31 -12.05
N ALA A 5 17.57 6.26 -11.71
CA ALA A 5 18.73 6.32 -10.83
C ALA A 5 19.82 5.42 -11.44
N ILE A 6 20.90 6.02 -11.90
CA ILE A 6 22.03 5.34 -12.55
C ILE A 6 23.35 5.91 -12.06
N GLU A 7 24.42 5.15 -12.25
CA GLU A 7 25.77 5.67 -12.07
C GLU A 7 26.21 6.44 -13.33
N PHE A 8 26.68 7.67 -13.15
CA PHE A 8 27.15 8.54 -14.23
C PHE A 8 28.40 9.28 -13.78
N LEU A 9 29.52 9.00 -14.44
CA LEU A 9 30.85 9.52 -14.08
C LEU A 9 31.24 9.20 -12.62
N GLY A 10 30.96 7.97 -12.16
CA GLY A 10 31.32 7.49 -10.82
C GLY A 10 30.45 8.04 -9.68
N LYS A 11 29.38 8.77 -9.99
CA LYS A 11 28.45 9.36 -9.02
C LYS A 11 26.99 9.07 -9.40
N PRO A 12 26.05 9.08 -8.45
CA PRO A 12 24.64 8.85 -8.76
C PRO A 12 24.05 10.02 -9.54
N LEU A 13 23.40 9.70 -10.67
CA LEU A 13 22.58 10.60 -11.47
C LEU A 13 21.13 10.16 -11.36
N ARG A 14 20.26 11.11 -11.05
CA ARG A 14 18.89 10.84 -10.64
C ARG A 14 17.93 11.79 -11.33
N LEU A 15 16.99 11.24 -12.08
CA LEU A 15 15.92 12.01 -12.72
C LEU A 15 14.64 11.83 -11.91
N GLU A 16 14.07 12.93 -11.46
CA GLU A 16 12.72 12.98 -10.92
C GLU A 16 11.77 13.61 -11.93
N GLY A 17 10.52 13.12 -11.98
CA GLY A 17 9.49 13.70 -12.82
C GLY A 17 8.08 13.52 -12.27
N SER A 18 7.12 14.15 -12.95
CA SER A 18 5.69 14.06 -12.66
C SER A 18 4.87 13.97 -13.94
N MET A 19 3.65 13.44 -13.86
CA MET A 19 2.70 13.41 -14.99
C MET A 19 2.27 14.81 -15.47
N ALA A 20 2.51 15.85 -14.66
CA ALA A 20 2.29 17.22 -15.09
C ALA A 20 3.36 17.72 -16.07
N GLY A 21 4.43 16.95 -16.31
CA GLY A 21 5.50 17.29 -17.26
C GLY A 21 6.72 17.95 -16.62
N TRP A 22 6.68 18.24 -15.32
CA TRP A 22 7.85 18.76 -14.60
C TRP A 22 8.91 17.66 -14.40
N GLN A 23 10.19 18.02 -14.58
CA GLN A 23 11.35 17.14 -14.38
C GLN A 23 12.50 17.86 -13.66
N GLN A 24 13.23 17.14 -12.80
CA GLN A 24 14.45 17.59 -12.14
C GLN A 24 15.54 16.54 -12.24
N LEU A 25 16.74 16.97 -12.61
CA LEU A 25 17.92 16.14 -12.69
C LEU A 25 18.90 16.49 -11.57
N PHE A 26 19.32 15.49 -10.83
CA PHE A 26 20.29 15.58 -9.75
C PHE A 26 21.54 14.79 -10.09
N TRP A 27 22.71 15.37 -9.87
CA TRP A 27 23.99 14.68 -9.90
C TRP A 27 24.64 14.80 -8.52
N ASP A 28 25.01 13.68 -7.90
CA ASP A 28 25.55 13.64 -6.54
C ASP A 28 24.66 14.38 -5.52
N ASN A 29 23.34 14.13 -5.59
CA ASN A 29 22.29 14.80 -4.80
C ASN A 29 22.20 16.32 -4.95
N THR A 30 22.91 16.93 -5.91
CA THR A 30 22.82 18.35 -6.23
C THR A 30 21.95 18.53 -7.46
N LEU A 31 20.98 19.46 -7.39
CA LEU A 31 20.14 19.79 -8.55
C LEU A 31 21.01 20.43 -9.64
N VAL A 32 21.09 19.79 -10.81
CA VAL A 32 21.91 20.25 -11.95
C VAL A 32 21.06 20.76 -13.11
N SER A 33 19.80 20.35 -13.21
CA SER A 33 18.88 20.83 -14.25
C SER A 33 17.43 20.67 -13.79
N GLN A 34 16.56 21.60 -14.22
CA GLN A 34 15.12 21.54 -13.99
C GLN A 34 14.39 21.96 -15.26
N LEU A 35 13.33 21.23 -15.59
CA LEU A 35 12.40 21.54 -16.67
C LEU A 35 11.00 21.69 -16.08
N ASP A 36 10.34 22.80 -16.43
CA ASP A 36 8.97 23.04 -16.01
C ASP A 36 7.97 22.27 -16.89
N ALA A 37 6.75 22.11 -16.36
CA ALA A 37 5.65 21.50 -17.08
C ALA A 37 5.36 22.24 -18.38
N THR A 38 5.40 21.54 -19.52
CA THR A 38 4.92 22.09 -20.80
C THR A 38 3.83 21.21 -21.40
N THR A 39 3.06 21.76 -22.33
CA THR A 39 1.90 21.11 -22.96
C THR A 39 2.27 19.95 -23.90
N ASP A 40 3.49 19.94 -24.43
CA ASP A 40 3.99 18.87 -25.31
C ASP A 40 4.57 17.72 -24.48
N GLN A 41 3.74 16.71 -24.20
CA GLN A 41 4.11 15.56 -23.38
C GLN A 41 4.84 14.45 -24.16
N ASP A 42 4.79 14.47 -25.50
CA ASP A 42 5.27 13.37 -26.35
C ASP A 42 6.70 13.56 -26.88
N ASP A 43 7.33 14.72 -26.63
CA ASP A 43 8.70 14.99 -27.07
C ASP A 43 9.75 14.59 -26.03
N ALA A 44 10.88 14.10 -26.54
CA ALA A 44 12.05 13.80 -25.73
C ALA A 44 12.53 15.06 -24.98
N ARG A 45 12.71 14.93 -23.67
CA ARG A 45 13.17 16.01 -22.80
C ARG A 45 14.67 15.92 -22.62
N THR A 46 15.37 17.00 -22.96
CA THR A 46 16.82 17.07 -22.86
C THR A 46 17.25 17.99 -21.73
N HIS A 47 17.83 17.41 -20.69
CA HIS A 47 18.53 18.13 -19.64
C HIS A 47 19.98 18.38 -20.07
N THR A 48 20.42 19.62 -19.98
CA THR A 48 21.81 20.01 -20.25
C THR A 48 22.41 20.64 -19.00
N PHE A 49 23.62 20.21 -18.63
CA PHE A 49 24.37 20.77 -17.50
C PHE A 49 25.87 20.60 -17.73
N THR A 50 26.68 21.36 -16.98
CA THR A 50 28.14 21.32 -17.08
C THR A 50 28.76 20.88 -15.77
N LEU A 51 29.74 19.98 -15.85
CA LEU A 51 30.56 19.57 -14.70
C LEU A 51 32.01 20.04 -14.90
N ARG A 52 32.68 20.43 -13.82
CA ARG A 52 34.11 20.74 -13.82
C ARG A 52 34.89 19.55 -13.30
N SER A 53 35.86 19.09 -14.08
CA SER A 53 36.81 18.04 -13.69
C SER A 53 38.23 18.57 -13.85
N GLY A 54 38.78 19.17 -12.78
CA GLY A 54 40.04 19.90 -12.87
C GLY A 54 39.90 21.17 -13.73
N GLU A 55 40.70 21.27 -14.80
CA GLU A 55 40.65 22.38 -15.77
C GLU A 55 39.70 22.11 -16.95
N GLU A 56 39.22 20.88 -17.13
CA GLU A 56 38.31 20.52 -18.21
C GLU A 56 36.84 20.77 -17.82
N THR A 57 36.08 21.35 -18.75
CA THR A 57 34.63 21.50 -18.64
C THR A 57 33.96 20.40 -19.43
N LEU A 58 33.20 19.54 -18.75
CA LEU A 58 32.42 18.47 -19.36
C LEU A 58 31.01 18.97 -19.62
N GLN A 59 30.58 18.92 -20.88
CA GLN A 59 29.22 19.25 -21.28
C GLN A 59 28.38 17.97 -21.27
N CYS A 60 27.44 17.87 -20.31
CA CYS A 60 26.62 16.69 -20.10
C CYS A 60 25.21 16.92 -20.65
N HIS A 61 24.70 15.91 -21.34
CA HIS A 61 23.32 15.88 -21.82
C HIS A 61 22.64 14.60 -21.35
N VAL A 62 21.40 14.73 -20.88
CA VAL A 62 20.54 13.60 -20.51
C VAL A 62 19.23 13.79 -21.23
N GLU A 63 19.00 12.96 -22.23
CA GLU A 63 17.76 12.91 -22.98
C GLU A 63 16.88 11.80 -22.42
N ALA A 64 15.60 12.12 -22.17
CA ALA A 64 14.62 11.20 -21.62
C ALA A 64 13.29 11.36 -22.35
N LEU A 65 12.83 10.27 -22.98
CA LEU A 65 11.48 10.15 -23.51
C LEU A 65 10.65 9.34 -22.52
N VAL A 66 9.57 9.90 -22.00
CA VAL A 66 8.75 9.30 -20.95
C VAL A 66 7.31 9.16 -21.44
N GLN A 67 6.87 7.93 -21.62
CA GLN A 67 5.46 7.58 -21.81
C GLN A 67 4.90 7.10 -20.47
N TRP A 68 3.76 7.66 -20.04
CA TRP A 68 3.19 7.35 -18.71
C TRP A 68 2.19 6.18 -18.71
N GLN A 69 1.56 5.89 -19.84
CA GLN A 69 0.52 4.85 -19.94
C GLN A 69 0.60 4.06 -21.27
N PRO A 70 1.10 2.80 -21.27
CA PRO A 70 1.84 2.15 -20.17
C PRO A 70 3.14 2.91 -19.86
N PHE A 71 3.71 2.71 -18.66
CA PHE A 71 4.96 3.38 -18.32
C PHE A 71 6.14 2.76 -19.08
N GLU A 72 6.72 3.55 -19.97
CA GLU A 72 7.95 3.25 -20.68
C GLU A 72 8.82 4.50 -20.74
N MET A 73 10.11 4.33 -20.49
CA MET A 73 11.07 5.43 -20.49
C MET A 73 12.34 5.02 -21.22
N THR A 74 12.65 5.71 -22.31
CA THR A 74 13.96 5.59 -22.96
C THR A 74 14.83 6.75 -22.53
N TYR A 75 16.09 6.46 -22.19
CA TYR A 75 17.05 7.50 -21.80
C TYR A 75 18.38 7.33 -22.48
N LYS A 76 19.08 8.45 -22.66
CA LYS A 76 20.43 8.53 -23.19
C LYS A 76 21.20 9.62 -22.46
N ALA A 77 22.29 9.26 -21.79
CA ALA A 77 23.19 10.18 -21.13
C ALA A 77 24.53 10.25 -21.88
N SER A 78 24.95 11.45 -22.25
CA SER A 78 26.16 11.71 -23.03
C SER A 78 27.01 12.81 -22.41
N VAL A 79 28.32 12.76 -22.71
CA VAL A 79 29.31 13.76 -22.31
C VAL A 79 30.08 14.17 -23.55
N ASN A 80 30.13 15.46 -23.84
CA ASN A 80 30.80 16.03 -25.02
C ASN A 80 30.40 15.33 -26.33
N GLY A 81 29.12 14.90 -26.44
CA GLY A 81 28.57 14.18 -27.58
C GLY A 81 28.79 12.66 -27.59
N GLN A 82 29.60 12.11 -26.68
CA GLN A 82 29.80 10.66 -26.56
C GLN A 82 28.79 10.06 -25.57
N THR A 83 28.04 9.04 -25.99
CA THR A 83 27.12 8.31 -25.11
C THR A 83 27.90 7.56 -24.02
N ILE A 84 27.56 7.82 -22.76
CA ILE A 84 28.11 7.10 -21.60
C ILE A 84 27.21 5.92 -21.24
N THR A 85 25.89 6.13 -21.28
CA THR A 85 24.91 5.10 -20.96
C THR A 85 23.58 5.43 -21.62
N GLU A 86 22.87 4.38 -22.05
CA GLU A 86 21.53 4.44 -22.61
C GLU A 86 20.76 3.19 -22.20
N GLY A 87 19.44 3.27 -22.21
CA GLY A 87 18.61 2.15 -21.82
C GLY A 87 17.12 2.45 -21.87
N ASN A 88 16.32 1.44 -21.55
CA ASN A 88 14.88 1.53 -21.41
C ASN A 88 14.49 1.08 -20.00
N ARG A 89 13.45 1.69 -19.44
CA ARG A 89 12.83 1.31 -18.17
C ARG A 89 11.32 1.18 -18.35
N ASN A 90 10.76 0.14 -17.74
CA ASN A 90 9.34 -0.12 -17.70
C ASN A 90 8.81 -0.09 -16.26
N THR A 91 7.50 -0.32 -16.10
CA THR A 91 6.81 -0.36 -14.80
C THR A 91 7.50 -1.29 -13.78
N LYS A 92 7.96 -2.48 -14.19
CA LYS A 92 8.60 -3.44 -13.27
C LYS A 92 9.95 -2.93 -12.75
N ASP A 93 10.68 -2.17 -13.56
CA ASP A 93 11.94 -1.57 -13.14
C ASP A 93 11.72 -0.49 -12.07
N ILE A 94 10.56 0.19 -12.09
CA ILE A 94 10.17 1.14 -11.04
C ILE A 94 9.70 0.40 -9.78
N GLU A 95 9.00 -0.73 -9.92
CA GLU A 95 8.57 -1.55 -8.79
C GLU A 95 9.75 -2.10 -7.98
N GLN A 96 10.82 -2.54 -8.65
CA GLN A 96 11.98 -3.16 -8.00
C GLN A 96 13.02 -2.15 -7.50
N GLN A 97 12.88 -0.87 -7.84
CA GLN A 97 13.81 0.17 -7.43
C GLN A 97 13.65 0.51 -5.94
N THR A 98 14.76 0.84 -5.28
CA THR A 98 14.73 1.47 -3.94
C THR A 98 15.02 2.96 -4.09
N PRO A 99 14.01 3.85 -3.96
CA PRO A 99 14.23 5.28 -4.16
C PRO A 99 15.21 5.85 -3.15
N VAL A 100 16.07 6.76 -3.62
CA VAL A 100 17.00 7.46 -2.72
C VAL A 100 16.19 8.41 -1.83
N VAL A 101 16.17 8.14 -0.53
CA VAL A 101 15.56 9.05 0.45
C VAL A 101 16.54 10.18 0.70
N ALA A 102 16.24 11.38 0.20
CA ALA A 102 17.04 12.57 0.49
C ALA A 102 17.21 12.73 2.01
N PRO A 103 18.44 12.91 2.53
CA PRO A 103 18.65 13.11 3.96
C PRO A 103 17.93 14.39 4.38
N LYS A 104 16.96 14.26 5.29
CA LYS A 104 16.28 15.44 5.86
C LYS A 104 17.32 16.25 6.64
N PRO A 105 17.39 17.58 6.46
CA PRO A 105 18.31 18.41 7.24
C PRO A 105 18.01 18.25 8.73
N GLU A 106 19.01 17.83 9.50
CA GLU A 106 18.86 17.64 10.94
C GLU A 106 18.61 18.99 11.61
N LYS A 107 17.39 19.20 12.12
CA LYS A 107 17.12 20.30 13.04
C LYS A 107 17.80 20.00 14.36
N ARG A 108 18.89 20.70 14.66
CA ARG A 108 19.60 20.63 15.94
C ARG A 108 18.71 21.19 17.06
N PHE A 109 18.02 20.33 17.78
CA PHE A 109 17.48 20.66 19.11
C PHE A 109 18.29 19.94 20.19
N SER A 110 18.84 20.75 21.10
CA SER A 110 19.67 20.37 22.24
C SER A 110 18.85 20.42 23.54
N LEU A 111 18.68 19.26 24.18
CA LEU A 111 18.52 18.97 25.63
C LEU A 111 18.08 17.50 25.85
N ILE A 112 17.50 16.86 24.83
CA ILE A 112 16.97 15.47 24.82
C ILE A 112 18.08 14.39 24.81
N GLY A 113 19.34 14.80 24.71
CA GLY A 113 20.52 13.93 24.79
C GLY A 113 20.66 13.15 26.11
N LEU A 114 20.02 13.56 27.22
CA LEU A 114 20.11 12.85 28.51
C LEU A 114 18.99 11.82 28.74
N VAL A 115 17.79 12.03 28.21
CA VAL A 115 16.68 11.03 28.23
C VAL A 115 16.94 9.90 27.23
N SER A 116 17.60 10.22 26.11
CA SER A 116 17.95 9.28 25.05
C SER A 116 18.95 8.17 25.45
N LEU A 117 19.65 8.31 26.59
CA LEU A 117 20.59 7.31 27.10
C LEU A 117 19.94 6.31 28.08
N GLY A 118 18.90 6.71 28.81
CA GLY A 118 18.09 5.80 29.64
C GLY A 118 17.15 4.90 28.83
N MET A 119 16.54 5.43 27.75
CA MET A 119 15.65 4.68 26.83
C MET A 119 16.38 3.71 25.89
N LYS A 120 17.69 3.92 25.66
CA LYS A 120 18.56 2.99 24.91
C LYS A 120 18.67 1.59 25.56
N ALA A 121 18.27 1.44 26.82
CA ALA A 121 18.27 0.17 27.55
C ALA A 121 16.93 -0.59 27.53
N LEU A 122 15.84 -0.03 26.95
CA LEU A 122 14.62 -0.77 26.61
C LEU A 122 14.75 -1.45 25.22
N LYS A 123 15.82 -2.26 25.15
CA LYS A 123 16.01 -3.56 24.49
C LYS A 123 15.23 -3.86 23.20
N SER A 124 15.98 -4.07 22.12
CA SER A 124 15.73 -4.85 20.89
C SER A 124 14.32 -4.85 20.27
N ALA A 125 14.23 -4.64 18.95
CA ALA A 125 12.98 -4.80 18.19
C ALA A 125 12.26 -6.14 18.45
N LYS A 126 12.98 -7.19 18.86
CA LYS A 126 12.41 -8.49 19.27
C LYS A 126 11.62 -8.38 20.58
N LEU A 127 12.16 -7.70 21.60
CA LEU A 127 11.46 -7.54 22.89
C LEU A 127 10.20 -6.70 22.72
N ILE A 128 10.25 -5.64 21.91
CA ILE A 128 9.06 -4.81 21.62
C ILE A 128 7.95 -5.66 21.00
N LYS A 129 8.28 -6.52 20.02
CA LYS A 129 7.30 -7.44 19.40
C LYS A 129 6.70 -8.40 20.42
N VAL A 130 7.53 -8.99 21.28
CA VAL A 130 7.08 -9.92 22.32
C VAL A 130 6.17 -9.22 23.32
N VAL A 131 6.56 -8.04 23.82
CA VAL A 131 5.75 -7.24 24.75
C VAL A 131 4.40 -6.88 24.14
N LEU A 132 4.38 -6.41 22.90
CA LEU A 132 3.15 -6.04 22.19
C LEU A 132 2.24 -7.26 21.94
N ALA A 133 2.82 -8.40 21.54
CA ALA A 133 2.08 -9.64 21.37
C ALA A 133 1.51 -10.17 22.69
N SER A 134 2.30 -10.17 23.77
CA SER A 134 1.85 -10.57 25.11
C SER A 134 0.78 -9.62 25.65
N ALA A 135 0.92 -8.32 25.44
CA ALA A 135 -0.09 -7.32 25.81
C ALA A 135 -1.39 -7.53 25.02
N SER A 136 -1.30 -7.81 23.72
CA SER A 136 -2.46 -8.12 22.87
C SER A 136 -3.17 -9.38 23.35
N LEU A 137 -2.42 -10.45 23.65
CA LEU A 137 -2.97 -11.68 24.19
C LEU A 137 -3.68 -11.43 25.53
N ALA A 138 -3.07 -10.68 26.44
CA ALA A 138 -3.68 -10.35 27.74
C ALA A 138 -4.95 -9.51 27.56
N ALA A 139 -4.93 -8.50 26.70
CA ALA A 139 -6.08 -7.64 26.41
C ALA A 139 -7.25 -8.43 25.81
N TYR A 140 -6.99 -9.26 24.79
CA TYR A 140 -8.04 -10.08 24.16
C TYR A 140 -8.53 -11.19 25.09
N SER A 141 -7.66 -11.79 25.92
CA SER A 141 -8.08 -12.80 26.91
C SER A 141 -8.83 -12.21 28.11
N TRP A 142 -8.72 -10.89 28.34
CA TRP A 142 -9.55 -10.18 29.32
C TRP A 142 -10.97 -9.94 28.78
N LEU A 143 -11.08 -9.62 27.49
CA LEU A 143 -12.37 -9.35 26.84
C LEU A 143 -13.10 -10.63 26.38
N PHE A 144 -12.35 -11.69 26.08
CA PHE A 144 -12.84 -12.93 25.50
C PHE A 144 -12.17 -14.15 26.15
N SER A 145 -12.51 -15.37 25.69
CA SER A 145 -11.80 -16.57 26.15
C SER A 145 -10.35 -16.61 25.64
N ILE A 146 -9.46 -17.27 26.39
CA ILE A 146 -8.07 -17.43 25.98
C ILE A 146 -7.92 -18.19 24.65
N GLN A 147 -8.81 -19.17 24.40
CA GLN A 147 -8.87 -19.91 23.14
C GLN A 147 -9.20 -18.96 21.98
N PHE A 148 -10.16 -18.07 22.17
CA PHE A 148 -10.54 -17.08 21.16
C PHE A 148 -9.43 -16.05 20.93
N ALA A 149 -8.78 -15.56 21.99
CA ALA A 149 -7.66 -14.63 21.89
C ALA A 149 -6.49 -15.22 21.09
N LEU A 150 -6.14 -16.49 21.33
CA LEU A 150 -5.11 -17.20 20.58
C LEU A 150 -5.49 -17.37 19.10
N ALA A 151 -6.75 -17.73 18.84
CA ALA A 151 -7.24 -17.89 17.47
C ALA A 151 -7.26 -16.55 16.70
N LEU A 152 -7.70 -15.46 17.34
CA LEU A 152 -7.65 -14.11 16.78
C LEU A 152 -6.22 -13.70 16.43
N ILE A 153 -5.27 -13.91 17.34
CA ILE A 153 -3.86 -13.63 17.07
C ILE A 153 -3.34 -14.46 15.89
N ALA A 154 -3.70 -15.74 15.80
CA ALA A 154 -3.31 -16.58 14.67
C ALA A 154 -3.88 -16.08 13.34
N CYS A 155 -5.15 -15.67 13.32
CA CYS A 155 -5.81 -15.10 12.15
C CYS A 155 -5.13 -13.80 11.70
N LEU A 156 -4.89 -12.87 12.63
CA LEU A 156 -4.17 -11.63 12.37
C LEU A 156 -2.76 -11.91 11.84
N MET A 157 -2.01 -12.81 12.46
CA MET A 157 -0.67 -13.15 11.99
C MET A 157 -0.67 -13.71 10.57
N PHE A 158 -1.66 -14.52 10.21
CA PHE A 158 -1.78 -15.09 8.87
C PHE A 158 -2.16 -14.04 7.82
N HIS A 159 -3.04 -13.10 8.19
CA HIS A 159 -3.36 -11.92 7.39
C HIS A 159 -2.10 -11.06 7.15
N GLU A 160 -1.41 -10.65 8.22
CA GLU A 160 -0.19 -9.83 8.11
C GLU A 160 0.94 -10.54 7.34
N TYR A 161 0.99 -11.87 7.42
CA TYR A 161 1.92 -12.66 6.62
C TYR A 161 1.67 -12.52 5.12
N GLY A 162 0.42 -12.37 4.70
CA GLY A 162 0.03 -12.05 3.32
C GLY A 162 0.69 -10.77 2.82
N HIS A 163 0.60 -9.68 3.59
CA HIS A 163 1.28 -8.41 3.28
C HIS A 163 2.79 -8.59 3.17
N ILE A 164 3.41 -9.29 4.13
CA ILE A 164 4.87 -9.55 4.11
C ILE A 164 5.27 -10.35 2.86
N ARG A 165 4.46 -11.34 2.45
CA ARG A 165 4.75 -12.13 1.25
C ARG A 165 4.71 -11.26 0.00
N ALA A 166 3.75 -10.34 -0.08
CA ALA A 166 3.62 -9.38 -1.17
C ALA A 166 4.79 -8.38 -1.20
N MET A 167 5.15 -7.81 -0.06
CA MET A 167 6.32 -6.93 0.07
C MET A 167 7.61 -7.63 -0.40
N LYS A 168 7.82 -8.87 0.02
CA LYS A 168 8.98 -9.68 -0.42
C LYS A 168 8.95 -9.99 -1.92
N TYR A 169 7.77 -10.17 -2.51
CA TYR A 169 7.65 -10.35 -3.96
C TYR A 169 8.15 -9.12 -4.73
N PHE A 170 7.93 -7.92 -4.20
CA PHE A 170 8.46 -6.67 -4.75
C PHE A 170 9.89 -6.34 -4.33
N GLY A 171 10.60 -7.27 -3.66
CA GLY A 171 11.97 -7.04 -3.21
C GLY A 171 12.10 -6.16 -1.97
N MET A 172 10.99 -5.77 -1.34
CA MET A 172 11.00 -4.86 -0.19
C MET A 172 11.54 -5.51 1.08
N LYS A 173 12.38 -4.78 1.82
CA LYS A 173 12.84 -5.19 3.15
C LYS A 173 11.73 -5.04 4.19
N THR A 174 11.37 -6.15 4.83
CA THR A 174 10.31 -6.19 5.86
C THR A 174 10.90 -6.24 7.27
N LYS A 175 10.40 -5.40 8.18
CA LYS A 175 10.76 -5.40 9.61
C LYS A 175 9.99 -6.45 10.43
N GLY A 176 9.01 -7.10 9.84
CA GLY A 176 8.16 -8.13 10.47
C GLY A 176 6.85 -7.58 11.00
N ILE A 177 6.11 -8.44 11.71
CA ILE A 177 4.76 -8.15 12.22
C ILE A 177 4.83 -7.59 13.64
N TYR A 178 4.04 -6.55 13.90
CA TYR A 178 3.79 -6.00 15.23
C TYR A 178 2.31 -6.16 15.55
N LEU A 179 1.98 -6.84 16.66
CA LEU A 179 0.59 -7.01 17.09
C LEU A 179 0.28 -5.96 18.15
N ILE A 180 -0.42 -4.90 17.76
CA ILE A 180 -0.77 -3.80 18.66
C ILE A 180 -2.13 -4.09 19.27
N PRO A 181 -2.27 -4.06 20.62
CA PRO A 181 -3.56 -4.29 21.26
C PRO A 181 -4.62 -3.33 20.71
N PHE A 182 -5.81 -3.85 20.40
CA PHE A 182 -6.97 -3.12 19.88
C PHE A 182 -6.83 -2.49 18.49
N LEU A 183 -5.60 -2.28 17.98
CA LEU A 183 -5.34 -1.79 16.64
C LEU A 183 -5.19 -2.92 15.62
N GLY A 184 -4.81 -4.13 16.07
CA GLY A 184 -4.63 -5.30 15.20
C GLY A 184 -3.16 -5.57 14.87
N GLY A 185 -2.92 -6.14 13.69
CA GLY A 185 -1.58 -6.36 13.16
C GLY A 185 -1.05 -5.13 12.42
N LEU A 186 0.27 -4.97 12.39
CA LEU A 186 0.95 -4.00 11.56
C LEU A 186 2.21 -4.61 10.96
N ALA A 187 2.19 -4.83 9.65
CA ALA A 187 3.38 -5.19 8.88
C ALA A 187 4.15 -3.93 8.45
N LEU A 188 5.40 -3.80 8.93
CA LEU A 188 6.24 -2.63 8.63
C LEU A 188 7.29 -2.96 7.55
N SER A 189 7.46 -2.06 6.59
CA SER A 189 8.60 -2.01 5.66
C SER A 189 9.49 -0.80 5.91
N ASP A 190 10.78 -0.92 5.60
CA ASP A 190 11.74 0.19 5.56
C ASP A 190 11.69 0.98 4.25
N GLU A 191 11.08 0.41 3.22
CA GLU A 191 11.11 0.94 1.86
C GLU A 191 9.76 1.56 1.50
N LYS A 192 9.82 2.60 0.68
CA LYS A 192 8.61 3.27 0.19
C LYS A 192 8.01 2.46 -0.95
N ILE A 193 6.68 2.50 -1.03
CA ILE A 193 5.94 2.03 -2.20
C ILE A 193 6.25 2.98 -3.37
N ASN A 194 6.46 2.44 -4.56
CA ASN A 194 6.80 3.20 -5.77
C ASN A 194 5.62 3.29 -6.74
N THR A 195 4.80 2.24 -6.81
CA THR A 195 3.67 2.16 -7.74
C THR A 195 2.36 1.91 -7.00
N ARG A 196 1.26 2.38 -7.58
CA ARG A 196 -0.09 2.09 -7.10
C ARG A 196 -0.44 0.60 -7.23
N TRP A 197 0.18 -0.10 -8.19
CA TRP A 197 0.05 -1.55 -8.31
C TRP A 197 0.63 -2.28 -7.10
N GLN A 198 1.80 -1.87 -6.61
CA GLN A 198 2.38 -2.41 -5.38
C GLN A 198 1.44 -2.21 -4.19
N ASP A 199 0.89 -1.02 -4.03
CA ASP A 199 -0.08 -0.69 -2.96
C ASP A 199 -1.29 -1.63 -3.02
N VAL A 200 -1.90 -1.81 -4.20
CA VAL A 200 -3.03 -2.74 -4.37
C VAL A 200 -2.66 -4.17 -4.03
N VAL A 201 -1.57 -4.70 -4.60
CA VAL A 201 -1.17 -6.10 -4.38
C VAL A 201 -0.84 -6.34 -2.91
N ILE A 202 -0.11 -5.42 -2.26
CA ILE A 202 0.21 -5.54 -0.84
C ILE A 202 -1.07 -5.54 -0.02
N SER A 203 -1.98 -4.59 -0.22
CA SER A 203 -3.22 -4.49 0.54
C SER A 203 -4.18 -5.66 0.31
N ILE A 204 -4.32 -6.18 -0.92
CA ILE A 204 -5.19 -7.33 -1.20
C ILE A 204 -4.65 -8.64 -0.60
N MET A 205 -3.33 -8.78 -0.51
CA MET A 205 -2.71 -10.04 -0.11
C MET A 205 -2.96 -10.42 1.35
N GLY A 206 -3.18 -9.45 2.25
CA GLY A 206 -3.59 -9.73 3.63
C GLY A 206 -4.96 -10.41 3.69
N PRO A 207 -6.03 -9.75 3.19
CA PRO A 207 -7.37 -10.33 3.10
C PRO A 207 -7.45 -11.61 2.26
N LEU A 208 -6.60 -11.76 1.24
CA LEU A 208 -6.54 -13.00 0.45
C LEU A 208 -6.03 -14.18 1.29
N PHE A 209 -4.96 -13.97 2.06
CA PHE A 209 -4.47 -14.99 3.00
C PHE A 209 -5.52 -15.27 4.07
N GLY A 210 -6.21 -14.23 4.53
CA GLY A 210 -7.41 -14.35 5.33
C GLY A 210 -8.45 -15.29 4.74
N LEU A 211 -8.86 -15.08 3.48
CA LEU A 211 -9.81 -15.95 2.79
C LEU A 211 -9.30 -17.40 2.74
N ILE A 212 -8.04 -17.63 2.38
CA ILE A 212 -7.44 -18.97 2.35
C ILE A 212 -7.59 -19.65 3.71
N LEU A 213 -7.29 -18.93 4.80
CA LEU A 213 -7.41 -19.47 6.15
C LEU A 213 -8.87 -19.77 6.54
N SER A 214 -9.81 -18.90 6.16
CA SER A 214 -11.24 -19.16 6.35
C SER A 214 -11.70 -20.42 5.61
N LEU A 215 -11.23 -20.63 4.37
CA LEU A 215 -11.54 -21.84 3.61
C LEU A 215 -10.91 -23.09 4.24
N ILE A 216 -9.69 -22.99 4.80
CA ILE A 216 -9.07 -24.09 5.56
C ILE A 216 -9.95 -24.46 6.77
N PHE A 217 -10.40 -23.49 7.55
CA PHE A 217 -11.30 -23.75 8.68
C PHE A 217 -12.64 -24.33 8.24
N MET A 218 -13.19 -23.87 7.11
CA MET A 218 -14.41 -24.43 6.52
C MET A 218 -14.25 -25.91 6.14
N VAL A 219 -13.13 -26.28 5.52
CA VAL A 219 -12.82 -27.69 5.21
C VAL A 219 -12.63 -28.53 6.47
N LEU A 220 -11.96 -27.99 7.51
CA LEU A 220 -11.80 -28.67 8.79
C LEU A 220 -13.13 -28.91 9.49
N TYR A 221 -14.06 -27.94 9.43
CA TYR A 221 -15.42 -28.13 9.90
C TYR A 221 -16.12 -29.27 9.17
N TRP A 222 -16.06 -29.32 7.84
CA TRP A 222 -16.66 -30.43 7.08
C TRP A 222 -16.06 -31.80 7.40
N ALA A 223 -14.77 -31.86 7.71
CA ALA A 223 -14.10 -33.10 8.04
C ALA A 223 -14.39 -33.60 9.47
N THR A 224 -14.62 -32.67 10.42
CA THR A 224 -14.70 -33.00 11.86
C THR A 224 -16.10 -32.85 12.45
N GLY A 225 -16.95 -32.00 11.87
CA GLY A 225 -18.23 -31.58 12.44
C GLY A 225 -18.10 -30.57 13.60
N GLU A 226 -16.87 -30.19 13.98
CA GLU A 226 -16.62 -29.36 15.15
C GLU A 226 -16.97 -27.90 14.90
N MET A 227 -17.99 -27.40 15.61
CA MET A 227 -18.50 -26.03 15.48
C MET A 227 -17.45 -24.95 15.76
N PHE A 228 -16.39 -25.29 16.49
CA PHE A 228 -15.24 -24.42 16.69
C PHE A 228 -14.62 -23.95 15.37
N PHE A 229 -14.44 -24.84 14.40
CA PHE A 229 -13.87 -24.48 13.09
C PHE A 229 -14.83 -23.64 12.25
N ALA A 230 -16.14 -23.90 12.33
CA ALA A 230 -17.14 -23.04 11.70
C ALA A 230 -17.07 -21.61 12.25
N GLY A 231 -17.00 -21.47 13.58
CA GLY A 231 -16.84 -20.18 14.24
C GLY A 231 -15.58 -19.44 13.78
N LEU A 232 -14.44 -20.14 13.67
CA LEU A 232 -13.19 -19.55 13.18
C LEU A 232 -13.26 -19.15 11.70
N ALA A 233 -13.90 -19.95 10.84
CA ALA A 233 -14.06 -19.64 9.43
C ALA A 233 -14.82 -18.32 9.23
N VAL A 234 -15.97 -18.18 9.91
CA VAL A 234 -16.82 -16.98 9.82
C VAL A 234 -16.15 -15.79 10.49
N PHE A 235 -15.55 -15.97 11.67
CA PHE A 235 -14.86 -14.89 12.37
C PHE A 235 -13.70 -14.32 11.55
N ASN A 236 -12.85 -15.19 11.03
CA ASN A 236 -11.73 -14.77 10.19
C ASN A 236 -12.23 -14.15 8.88
N ALA A 237 -13.33 -14.66 8.29
CA ALA A 237 -13.90 -14.06 7.08
C ALA A 237 -14.40 -12.63 7.36
N LEU A 238 -15.07 -12.43 8.50
CA LEU A 238 -15.54 -11.13 8.96
C LEU A 238 -14.36 -10.16 9.20
N LEU A 239 -13.31 -10.60 9.90
CA LEU A 239 -12.11 -9.80 10.16
C LEU A 239 -11.49 -9.29 8.85
N ASN A 240 -11.37 -10.14 7.84
CA ASN A 240 -10.78 -9.76 6.56
C ASN A 240 -11.73 -8.89 5.71
N LEU A 241 -13.04 -9.09 5.84
CA LEU A 241 -14.03 -8.21 5.23
C LEU A 241 -13.99 -6.79 5.85
N PHE A 242 -13.79 -6.68 7.16
CA PHE A 242 -13.54 -5.41 7.83
C PHE A 242 -12.29 -4.70 7.29
N ASN A 243 -11.18 -5.43 7.10
CA ASN A 243 -9.98 -4.83 6.50
C ASN A 243 -10.19 -4.41 5.03
N LEU A 244 -11.14 -5.01 4.32
CA LEU A 244 -11.51 -4.58 2.97
C LEU A 244 -12.46 -3.38 2.93
N LEU A 245 -12.84 -2.78 4.07
CA LEU A 245 -13.63 -1.55 4.04
C LEU A 245 -12.87 -0.41 3.34
N PRO A 246 -13.58 0.47 2.62
CA PRO A 246 -12.97 1.52 1.81
C PRO A 246 -12.57 2.76 2.63
N ILE A 247 -11.78 2.57 3.68
CA ILE A 247 -11.42 3.60 4.68
C ILE A 247 -9.95 3.43 5.03
N LEU A 248 -9.17 4.50 5.07
CA LEU A 248 -7.79 4.37 5.56
C LEU A 248 -7.81 4.34 7.10
N PRO A 249 -6.92 3.58 7.75
CA PRO A 249 -5.75 2.88 7.19
C PRO A 249 -6.02 1.41 6.75
N LEU A 250 -7.27 1.02 6.51
CA LEU A 250 -7.62 -0.36 6.14
C LEU A 250 -7.23 -0.67 4.68
N ASP A 251 -7.01 -1.95 4.39
CA ASP A 251 -6.57 -2.44 3.08
C ASP A 251 -7.49 -2.02 1.93
N GLY A 252 -8.80 -2.08 2.13
CA GLY A 252 -9.77 -1.68 1.11
C GLY A 252 -9.67 -0.20 0.76
N GLY A 253 -9.33 0.66 1.73
CA GLY A 253 -9.06 2.07 1.52
C GLY A 253 -7.86 2.29 0.60
N HIS A 254 -6.77 1.56 0.82
CA HIS A 254 -5.58 1.59 -0.04
C HIS A 254 -5.89 1.15 -1.47
N VAL A 255 -6.64 0.05 -1.64
CA VAL A 255 -7.04 -0.46 -2.96
C VAL A 255 -7.89 0.55 -3.72
N LEU A 256 -8.98 1.04 -3.11
CA LEU A 256 -9.87 1.98 -3.78
C LEU A 256 -9.18 3.30 -4.09
N LYS A 257 -8.35 3.81 -3.18
CA LYS A 257 -7.54 5.00 -3.43
C LYS A 257 -6.61 4.81 -4.62
N SER A 258 -5.96 3.66 -4.72
CA SER A 258 -5.03 3.36 -5.80
C SER A 258 -5.71 3.22 -7.16
N ILE A 259 -6.90 2.61 -7.22
CA ILE A 259 -7.74 2.59 -8.43
C ILE A 259 -8.18 4.01 -8.79
N SER A 260 -8.79 4.72 -7.84
CA SER A 260 -9.47 6.00 -8.07
C SER A 260 -8.51 7.12 -8.50
N PHE A 261 -7.31 7.14 -7.94
CA PHE A 261 -6.29 8.14 -8.29
C PHE A 261 -5.49 7.76 -9.54
N SER A 262 -5.72 6.58 -10.11
CA SER A 262 -5.17 6.17 -11.40
C SER A 262 -6.14 6.41 -12.56
N MET A 263 -7.42 6.63 -12.26
CA MET A 263 -8.45 7.00 -13.22
C MET A 263 -8.43 8.49 -13.56
N ASN A 264 -9.06 8.86 -14.68
CA ASN A 264 -9.28 10.27 -14.98
C ASN A 264 -10.03 10.95 -13.83
N SER A 265 -9.52 12.10 -13.40
CA SER A 265 -9.76 12.66 -12.08
C SER A 265 -11.23 12.97 -11.75
N VAL A 266 -12.08 13.14 -12.77
CA VAL A 266 -13.52 13.35 -12.62
C VAL A 266 -14.27 12.00 -12.52
N LEU A 267 -13.94 11.06 -13.40
CA LEU A 267 -14.57 9.74 -13.43
C LEU A 267 -14.32 8.95 -12.14
N GLY A 268 -13.08 9.01 -11.62
CA GLY A 268 -12.72 8.37 -10.35
C GLY A 268 -13.56 8.88 -9.18
N ILE A 269 -13.75 10.20 -9.06
CA ILE A 269 -14.61 10.77 -8.01
C ILE A 269 -16.06 10.34 -8.20
N VAL A 270 -16.59 10.43 -9.42
CA VAL A 270 -17.99 10.09 -9.69
C VAL A 270 -18.25 8.63 -9.31
N LEU A 271 -17.34 7.71 -9.65
CA LEU A 271 -17.45 6.31 -9.27
C LEU A 271 -17.30 6.08 -7.77
N CYS A 272 -16.37 6.76 -7.09
CA CYS A 272 -16.26 6.70 -5.63
C CYS A 272 -17.54 7.18 -4.94
N VAL A 273 -18.07 8.33 -5.35
CA VAL A 273 -19.29 8.91 -4.80
C VAL A 273 -20.48 8.00 -5.10
N ALA A 274 -20.59 7.47 -6.33
CA ALA A 274 -21.64 6.53 -6.68
C ALA A 274 -21.57 5.24 -5.85
N ALA A 275 -20.38 4.67 -5.66
CA ALA A 275 -20.16 3.49 -4.84
C ALA A 275 -20.46 3.76 -3.36
N ALA A 276 -20.07 4.92 -2.84
CA ALA A 276 -20.39 5.34 -1.49
C ALA A 276 -21.89 5.51 -1.28
N VAL A 277 -22.58 6.22 -2.19
CA VAL A 277 -24.04 6.40 -2.14
C VAL A 277 -24.74 5.04 -2.25
N ALA A 278 -24.35 4.20 -3.21
CA ALA A 278 -24.91 2.86 -3.35
C ALA A 278 -24.68 2.02 -2.10
N GLY A 279 -23.49 2.08 -1.51
CA GLY A 279 -23.16 1.37 -0.28
C GLY A 279 -23.93 1.89 0.93
N VAL A 280 -24.17 3.21 1.04
CA VAL A 280 -25.00 3.82 2.09
C VAL A 280 -26.48 3.46 1.91
N VAL A 281 -26.99 3.45 0.69
CA VAL A 281 -28.37 3.03 0.39
C VAL A 281 -28.56 1.55 0.69
N LEU A 282 -27.62 0.70 0.26
CA LEU A 282 -27.64 -0.74 0.55
C LEU A 282 -27.51 -0.99 2.05
N SER A 283 -26.63 -0.25 2.73
CA SER A 283 -26.51 -0.23 4.17
C SER A 283 -27.86 0.08 4.83
N TYR A 284 -28.52 1.17 4.43
CA TYR A 284 -29.81 1.54 4.98
C TYR A 284 -30.89 0.46 4.76
N GLN A 285 -30.95 -0.14 3.56
CA GLN A 285 -31.91 -1.20 3.24
C GLN A 285 -31.68 -2.48 4.04
N LEU A 286 -30.42 -2.80 4.34
CA LEU A 286 -30.03 -3.98 5.08
C LEU A 286 -29.90 -3.71 6.59
N ASN A 287 -30.25 -2.50 7.05
CA ASN A 287 -30.09 -1.98 8.41
C ASN A 287 -28.65 -1.82 8.91
N LEU A 288 -27.63 -1.68 8.05
CA LEU A 288 -26.19 -1.73 8.39
C LEU A 288 -25.65 -0.41 8.91
N THR A 289 -26.18 0.08 10.02
CA THR A 289 -25.94 1.47 10.44
C THR A 289 -24.45 1.79 10.63
N LEU A 290 -23.69 0.87 11.21
CA LEU A 290 -22.23 0.99 11.37
C LEU A 290 -21.51 1.00 10.02
N PHE A 291 -21.87 0.10 9.11
CA PHE A 291 -21.27 0.03 7.77
C PHE A 291 -21.53 1.31 6.96
N GLY A 292 -22.75 1.86 7.05
CA GLY A 292 -23.10 3.13 6.42
C GLY A 292 -22.29 4.31 6.95
N PHE A 293 -22.12 4.40 8.27
CA PHE A 293 -21.25 5.41 8.90
C PHE A 293 -19.79 5.29 8.42
N LEU A 294 -19.26 4.06 8.39
CA LEU A 294 -17.91 3.75 7.95
C LEU A 294 -17.70 4.15 6.47
N LEU A 295 -18.64 3.86 5.58
CA LEU A 295 -18.59 4.28 4.18
C LEU A 295 -18.57 5.81 4.01
N ILE A 296 -19.35 6.54 4.82
CA ILE A 296 -19.34 8.01 4.81
C ILE A 296 -17.97 8.54 5.22
N MET A 297 -17.38 8.01 6.29
CA MET A 297 -16.03 8.37 6.75
C MET A 297 -14.97 8.14 5.67
N GLY A 298 -14.96 6.97 5.02
CA GLY A 298 -14.02 6.67 3.93
C GLY A 298 -14.19 7.60 2.73
N SER A 299 -15.44 7.96 2.40
CA SER A 299 -15.73 8.89 1.31
C SER A 299 -15.20 10.29 1.57
N VAL A 300 -15.35 10.80 2.80
CA VAL A 300 -14.84 12.10 3.22
C VAL A 300 -13.32 12.15 3.13
N GLU A 301 -12.63 11.09 3.55
CA GLU A 301 -11.18 11.00 3.49
C GLU A 301 -10.65 11.01 2.05
N ILE A 302 -11.28 10.26 1.14
CA ILE A 302 -10.95 10.27 -0.29
C ILE A 302 -11.08 11.68 -0.88
N LEU A 303 -12.10 12.45 -0.49
CA LEU A 303 -12.27 13.84 -0.93
C LEU A 303 -11.15 14.77 -0.43
N PHE A 304 -10.75 14.64 0.84
CA PHE A 304 -9.63 15.41 1.39
C PHE A 304 -8.33 15.10 0.65
N GLU A 305 -8.09 13.83 0.37
CA GLU A 305 -6.85 13.41 -0.26
C GLU A 305 -6.81 13.73 -1.77
N TRP A 306 -7.97 13.73 -2.43
CA TRP A 306 -8.10 14.19 -3.82
C TRP A 306 -7.66 15.64 -3.98
N LYS A 307 -7.92 16.51 -2.99
CA LYS A 307 -7.43 17.89 -2.98
C LYS A 307 -5.89 17.97 -2.97
N GLY A 308 -5.21 16.94 -2.45
CA GLY A 308 -3.76 16.81 -2.42
C GLY A 308 -3.12 16.03 -3.58
N ARG A 309 -3.92 15.50 -4.53
CA ARG A 309 -3.50 14.49 -5.54
C ARG A 309 -2.26 14.83 -6.36
N HIS A 310 -1.99 16.11 -6.60
CA HIS A 310 -0.86 16.57 -7.41
C HIS A 310 0.52 16.30 -6.76
N HIS A 311 0.54 15.87 -5.50
CA HIS A 311 1.76 15.52 -4.76
C HIS A 311 1.99 13.99 -4.67
N SER A 312 1.18 13.17 -5.35
CA SER A 312 1.38 11.72 -5.36
C SER A 312 2.69 11.35 -6.07
N HIS A 313 3.59 10.71 -5.34
CA HIS A 313 4.85 10.20 -5.87
C HIS A 313 4.73 8.81 -6.51
N LEU A 314 3.56 8.18 -6.41
CA LEU A 314 3.31 6.82 -6.89
C LEU A 314 2.92 6.77 -8.36
N LEU A 315 3.49 5.81 -9.10
CA LEU A 315 3.13 5.55 -10.49
C LEU A 315 1.69 5.02 -10.59
N PRO A 316 0.80 5.65 -11.38
CA PRO A 316 -0.60 5.24 -11.48
C PRO A 316 -0.75 3.88 -12.17
N LEU A 317 -1.85 3.18 -11.90
CA LEU A 317 -2.24 1.98 -12.65
C LEU A 317 -2.63 2.32 -14.08
N ASP A 318 -2.23 1.47 -15.03
CA ASP A 318 -2.78 1.44 -16.37
C ASP A 318 -4.21 0.85 -16.38
N LYS A 319 -4.89 0.88 -17.54
CA LYS A 319 -6.27 0.39 -17.65
C LYS A 319 -6.40 -1.09 -17.26
N TYR A 320 -5.42 -1.90 -17.64
CA TYR A 320 -5.37 -3.31 -17.27
C TYR A 320 -5.28 -3.47 -15.75
N GLY A 321 -4.34 -2.77 -15.11
CA GLY A 321 -4.18 -2.76 -13.67
C GLY A 321 -5.46 -2.34 -12.95
N GLN A 322 -6.11 -1.26 -13.40
CA GLN A 322 -7.38 -0.80 -12.81
C GLN A 322 -8.48 -1.88 -12.85
N VAL A 323 -8.68 -2.53 -14.00
CA VAL A 323 -9.70 -3.58 -14.16
C VAL A 323 -9.37 -4.80 -13.32
N VAL A 324 -8.12 -5.27 -13.35
CA VAL A 324 -7.68 -6.43 -12.57
C VAL A 324 -7.81 -6.17 -11.07
N SER A 325 -7.37 -5.00 -10.60
CA SER A 325 -7.51 -4.59 -9.20
C SER A 325 -8.97 -4.56 -8.76
N PHE A 326 -9.86 -4.00 -9.57
CA PHE A 326 -11.29 -3.95 -9.27
C PHE A 326 -11.91 -5.36 -9.18
N LEU A 327 -11.67 -6.20 -10.19
CA LEU A 327 -12.20 -7.56 -10.23
C LEU A 327 -11.66 -8.41 -9.07
N TRP A 328 -10.37 -8.26 -8.74
CA TRP A 328 -9.76 -8.97 -7.63
C TRP A 328 -10.37 -8.55 -6.29
N TYR A 329 -10.55 -7.25 -6.08
CA TYR A 329 -11.20 -6.72 -4.88
C TYR A 329 -12.64 -7.22 -4.74
N VAL A 330 -13.46 -7.09 -5.79
CA VAL A 330 -14.87 -7.55 -5.78
C VAL A 330 -14.96 -9.05 -5.58
N GLY A 331 -14.12 -9.83 -6.26
CA GLY A 331 -14.09 -11.29 -6.13
C GLY A 331 -13.71 -11.74 -4.72
N LEU A 332 -12.77 -11.04 -4.08
CA LEU A 332 -12.35 -11.33 -2.72
C LEU A 332 -13.43 -10.98 -1.69
N VAL A 333 -14.04 -9.79 -1.79
CA VAL A 333 -15.17 -9.38 -0.97
C VAL A 333 -16.32 -10.38 -1.10
N SER A 334 -16.69 -10.74 -2.33
CA SER A 334 -17.78 -11.68 -2.62
C SER A 334 -17.50 -13.07 -2.03
N SER A 335 -16.24 -13.53 -2.10
CA SER A 335 -15.83 -14.83 -1.54
C SER A 335 -15.92 -14.86 -0.02
N LEU A 336 -15.48 -13.79 0.65
CA LEU A 336 -15.56 -13.66 2.11
C LEU A 336 -17.01 -13.60 2.59
N ILE A 337 -17.86 -12.81 1.90
CA ILE A 337 -19.30 -12.78 2.15
C ILE A 337 -19.91 -14.16 1.92
N GLY A 338 -19.49 -14.87 0.87
CA GLY A 338 -19.95 -16.23 0.57
C GLY A 338 -19.67 -17.22 1.71
N VAL A 339 -18.49 -17.14 2.35
CA VAL A 339 -18.18 -17.97 3.53
C VAL A 339 -19.12 -17.64 4.70
N ILE A 340 -19.33 -16.35 4.99
CA ILE A 340 -20.21 -15.92 6.08
C ILE A 340 -21.65 -16.36 5.81
N TRP A 341 -22.14 -16.14 4.58
CA TRP A 341 -23.49 -16.48 4.17
C TRP A 341 -23.75 -18.00 4.21
N TYR A 342 -22.78 -18.81 3.77
CA TYR A 342 -22.87 -20.27 3.86
C TYR A 342 -23.14 -20.72 5.29
N PHE A 343 -22.34 -20.28 6.26
CA PHE A 343 -22.51 -20.66 7.66
C PHE A 343 -23.72 -20.01 8.33
N ALA A 344 -24.14 -18.82 7.91
CA ALA A 344 -25.38 -18.23 8.41
C ALA A 344 -26.61 -19.04 7.96
N SER A 345 -26.55 -19.68 6.80
CA SER A 345 -27.64 -20.49 6.25
C SER A 345 -27.82 -21.87 6.90
N THR A 346 -26.86 -22.33 7.72
CA THR A 346 -26.95 -23.64 8.38
C THR A 346 -27.91 -23.66 9.59
N GLY A 347 -28.47 -22.51 9.97
CA GLY A 347 -29.50 -22.40 11.01
C GLY A 347 -28.98 -22.21 12.44
N ASP A 348 -27.67 -22.13 12.63
CA ASP A 348 -27.05 -21.83 13.94
C ASP A 348 -27.08 -20.31 14.23
N GLN A 349 -27.66 -19.93 15.38
CA GLN A 349 -27.79 -18.53 15.77
C GLN A 349 -26.44 -17.82 15.92
N LEU A 350 -25.40 -18.49 16.46
CA LEU A 350 -24.08 -17.89 16.65
C LEU A 350 -23.35 -17.67 15.33
N LEU A 351 -23.50 -18.60 14.38
CA LEU A 351 -22.90 -18.46 13.04
C LEU A 351 -23.62 -17.43 12.17
N SER A 352 -24.89 -17.13 12.49
CA SER A 352 -25.64 -16.04 11.84
C SER A 352 -25.25 -14.64 12.34
N LEU A 353 -24.62 -14.53 13.52
CA LEU A 353 -24.28 -13.23 14.13
C LEU A 353 -23.43 -12.33 13.22
N PRO A 354 -22.37 -12.82 12.53
CA PRO A 354 -21.62 -11.99 11.59
C PRO A 354 -22.45 -11.45 10.44
N LEU A 355 -23.43 -12.21 9.95
CA LEU A 355 -24.38 -11.73 8.94
C LEU A 355 -25.34 -10.68 9.53
N GLN A 356 -25.67 -10.78 10.83
CA GLN A 356 -26.42 -9.76 11.56
C GLN A 356 -25.57 -8.52 11.87
N ILE A 357 -24.26 -8.63 12.13
CA ILE A 357 -23.35 -7.48 12.27
C ILE A 357 -23.17 -6.79 10.91
N LEU A 358 -23.13 -7.58 9.84
CA LEU A 358 -23.29 -7.11 8.46
C LEU A 358 -24.77 -6.90 8.08
N GLY A 359 -25.69 -6.86 9.06
CA GLY A 359 -27.17 -6.84 8.95
C GLY A 359 -27.88 -5.85 9.89
N THR A 360 -27.14 -5.09 10.72
CA THR A 360 -27.59 -4.18 11.81
C THR A 360 -26.64 -2.98 11.91
#